data_AF-A0A524EXR6-F1
#
_entry.id   AF-A0A524EXR6-F1
#
_cell.length_a   1.000
_cell.length_b   1.000
_cell.length_c   1.000
_cell.angle_alpha   90.00
_cell.angle_beta   90.00
_cell.angle_gamma   90.00
#
_symmetry.space_group_name_H-M   'P 1'
#
loop_
_entity.id
_entity.type
_entity.pdbx_description
1 polymer ?
#
loop_
_entity_poly.entity_id
_entity_poly.type
_entity_poly.pdbx_seq_one_letter_code
_entity_poly.pdbx_strand_id
1 'polypeptide(L)'
;MSQSNIILKLKNDAEAVNAFPNKKKEFFITLINASPNYLPQARVRIEGPPQIKYLINSEWYGGVAAGKSKKRLFSIIPKEEGIFKLTAALSSKSQPIISVPIEVRAGNVAIVQKVSEPTMEASTKTLKKVNCPFCHELIDSDASFCPHCGSNIQQKLQESKDKVKETKFCVKCGTELPSDAKFCAKCGTKLK
;
A
#
# COMPACT_ATOMS: atom_id res chain seq x y z
N MET A 1 22.15 20.80 -14.79
CA MET A 1 22.02 19.34 -14.57
C MET A 1 21.00 18.81 -15.58
N SER A 2 21.45 18.23 -16.69
CA SER A 2 20.54 17.73 -17.73
C SER A 2 19.91 16.43 -17.26
N GLN A 3 18.66 16.51 -16.79
CA GLN A 3 17.89 15.31 -16.43
C GLN A 3 17.72 14.44 -17.68
N SER A 4 18.18 13.20 -17.59
CA SER A 4 17.92 12.15 -18.57
C SER A 4 16.43 11.84 -18.59
N ASN A 5 15.74 12.33 -19.62
CA ASN A 5 14.33 12.04 -19.87
C ASN A 5 14.23 10.93 -20.94
N ILE A 6 13.99 9.69 -20.49
CA ILE A 6 13.69 8.56 -21.37
C ILE A 6 12.32 8.02 -21.03
N ILE A 7 11.55 7.72 -22.07
CA ILE A 7 10.19 7.22 -21.94
C ILE A 7 10.13 5.83 -22.58
N LEU A 8 9.61 4.85 -21.85
CA LEU A 8 9.19 3.55 -22.38
C LEU A 8 7.68 3.55 -22.54
N LYS A 9 7.20 3.20 -23.73
CA LYS A 9 5.76 3.11 -24.03
C LYS A 9 5.43 1.77 -24.67
N LEU A 10 4.21 1.28 -24.45
CA LEU A 10 3.66 0.21 -25.27
C LEU A 10 3.20 0.75 -26.63
N LYS A 11 3.07 -0.15 -27.62
CA LYS A 11 2.50 0.20 -28.93
C LYS A 11 1.09 0.79 -28.77
N ASN A 12 0.82 1.86 -29.51
CA ASN A 12 -0.48 2.53 -29.55
C ASN A 12 -0.91 3.16 -28.21
N ASP A 13 0.07 3.59 -27.40
CA ASP A 13 -0.14 4.18 -26.07
C ASP A 13 -1.03 3.31 -25.16
N ALA A 14 -0.99 1.99 -25.37
CA ALA A 14 -1.74 1.04 -24.56
C ALA A 14 -1.29 1.11 -23.10
N GLU A 15 -2.25 1.23 -22.19
CA GLU A 15 -1.99 1.23 -20.74
C GLU A 15 -1.62 -0.17 -20.23
N ALA A 16 -2.09 -1.22 -20.92
CA ALA A 16 -1.84 -2.61 -20.54
C ALA A 16 -1.69 -3.55 -21.75
N VAL A 17 -0.99 -4.66 -21.54
CA VAL A 17 -0.90 -5.76 -22.50
C VAL A 17 -2.07 -6.73 -22.26
N ASN A 18 -3.07 -6.68 -23.13
CA ASN A 18 -4.21 -7.62 -23.08
C ASN A 18 -3.81 -8.96 -23.73
N ALA A 19 -3.86 -10.03 -22.95
CA ALA A 19 -3.48 -11.38 -23.32
C ALA A 19 -4.56 -12.40 -22.94
N PHE A 20 -4.41 -13.63 -23.42
CA PHE A 20 -5.25 -14.75 -23.00
C PHE A 20 -4.38 -15.77 -22.25
N PRO A 21 -4.93 -16.44 -21.21
CA PRO A 21 -4.20 -17.48 -20.49
C PRO A 21 -3.73 -18.58 -21.45
N ASN A 22 -2.53 -19.10 -21.22
CA ASN A 22 -1.86 -20.14 -22.00
C ASN A 22 -1.71 -19.85 -23.50
N LYS A 23 -1.91 -18.60 -23.94
CA LYS A 23 -1.68 -18.17 -25.32
C LYS A 23 -0.50 -17.22 -25.41
N LYS A 24 0.30 -17.40 -26.46
CA LYS A 24 1.38 -16.47 -26.81
C LYS A 24 0.79 -15.09 -27.09
N LYS A 25 1.32 -14.08 -26.40
CA LYS A 25 1.05 -12.67 -26.65
C LYS A 25 2.33 -11.94 -27.03
N GLU A 26 2.29 -11.32 -28.19
CA GLU A 26 3.32 -10.42 -28.68
C GLU A 26 2.90 -8.96 -28.46
N PHE A 27 3.84 -8.14 -28.03
CA PHE A 27 3.67 -6.71 -27.86
C PHE A 27 4.99 -5.99 -28.15
N PHE A 28 4.91 -4.71 -28.50
CA PHE A 28 6.10 -3.91 -28.74
C PHE A 28 6.29 -2.90 -27.62
N ILE A 29 7.53 -2.79 -27.16
CA ILE A 29 7.96 -1.67 -26.32
C ILE A 29 8.65 -0.66 -27.23
N THR A 30 8.32 0.61 -27.06
CA THR A 30 8.91 1.75 -27.76
C THR A 30 9.74 2.53 -26.77
N LEU A 31 11.03 2.66 -27.06
CA LEU A 31 11.95 3.50 -26.32
C LEU A 31 12.06 4.85 -27.01
N ILE A 32 11.74 5.91 -26.29
CA ILE A 32 11.77 7.29 -26.78
C ILE A 32 12.86 8.04 -26.00
N ASN A 33 13.87 8.51 -26.71
CA ASN A 33 14.89 9.37 -26.10
C ASN A 33 14.41 10.83 -26.17
N ALA A 34 13.76 11.31 -25.11
CA ALA A 34 13.37 12.71 -24.95
C ALA A 34 14.50 13.58 -24.38
N SER A 35 15.69 13.01 -24.16
CA SER A 35 16.86 13.75 -23.72
C SER A 35 17.52 14.47 -24.89
N PRO A 36 18.20 15.61 -24.66
CA PRO A 36 18.99 16.29 -25.69
C PRO A 36 20.24 15.50 -26.08
N ASN A 37 20.65 14.52 -25.27
CA ASN A 37 21.84 13.72 -25.48
C ASN A 37 21.54 12.38 -26.17
N TYR A 38 22.52 11.86 -26.90
CA TYR A 38 22.46 10.52 -27.47
C TYR A 38 22.41 9.45 -26.37
N LEU A 39 21.59 8.42 -26.58
CA LEU A 39 21.50 7.26 -25.68
C LEU A 39 22.25 6.07 -26.28
N PRO A 40 23.47 5.76 -25.82
CA PRO A 40 24.23 4.63 -26.32
C PRO A 40 23.78 3.32 -25.68
N GLN A 41 23.87 2.21 -26.43
CA GLN A 41 23.80 0.86 -25.86
C GLN A 41 22.53 0.57 -25.02
N ALA A 42 21.38 1.10 -25.46
CA ALA A 42 20.12 0.87 -24.79
C ALA A 42 19.68 -0.60 -24.92
N ARG A 43 19.42 -1.23 -23.78
CA ARG A 43 18.83 -2.56 -23.66
C ARG A 43 17.63 -2.50 -22.74
N VAL A 44 16.51 -3.08 -23.15
CA VAL A 44 15.33 -3.20 -22.30
C VAL A 44 15.14 -4.67 -21.96
N ARG A 45 15.02 -4.96 -20.66
CA ARG A 45 14.69 -6.26 -20.12
C ARG A 45 13.35 -6.19 -19.41
N ILE A 46 12.48 -7.17 -19.62
CA ILE A 46 11.24 -7.32 -18.86
C ILE A 46 11.42 -8.40 -17.81
N GLU A 47 10.99 -8.08 -16.60
CA GLU A 47 11.00 -8.97 -15.43
C GLU A 47 9.63 -8.90 -14.76
N GLY A 48 9.29 -9.89 -13.95
CA GLY A 48 7.97 -9.97 -13.34
C GLY A 48 7.71 -11.34 -12.74
N PRO A 49 6.46 -11.62 -12.37
CA PRO A 49 6.16 -12.71 -11.45
C PRO A 49 6.17 -14.07 -12.17
N PRO A 50 6.34 -15.20 -11.45
CA PRO A 50 6.58 -16.53 -12.02
C PRO A 50 5.39 -17.12 -12.83
N GLN A 51 4.22 -16.48 -12.74
CA GLN A 51 3.02 -16.84 -13.52
C GLN A 51 3.13 -16.40 -14.98
N ILE A 52 4.07 -15.53 -15.34
CA ILE A 52 4.35 -15.15 -16.72
C ILE A 52 5.55 -15.94 -17.24
N LYS A 53 5.33 -16.71 -18.31
CA LYS A 53 6.42 -17.32 -19.08
C LYS A 53 6.90 -16.33 -20.13
N TYR A 54 8.18 -15.99 -20.11
CA TYR A 54 8.77 -15.09 -21.08
C TYR A 54 9.37 -15.89 -22.25
N LEU A 55 9.00 -15.52 -23.48
CA LEU A 55 9.60 -16.06 -24.69
C LEU A 55 10.70 -15.13 -25.20
N ILE A 56 10.46 -13.82 -25.14
CA ILE A 56 11.44 -12.77 -25.48
C ILE A 56 11.40 -11.76 -24.33
N ASN A 57 12.39 -11.83 -23.43
CA ASN A 57 12.45 -10.98 -22.23
C ASN A 57 13.50 -9.86 -22.29
N SER A 58 14.39 -9.84 -23.28
CA SER A 58 15.47 -8.87 -23.38
C SER A 58 15.69 -8.50 -24.83
N GLU A 59 15.67 -7.21 -25.14
CA GLU A 59 15.88 -6.70 -26.49
C GLU A 59 16.88 -5.55 -26.53
N TRP A 60 17.68 -5.56 -27.61
CA TRP A 60 18.69 -4.54 -27.87
C TRP A 60 18.16 -3.44 -28.79
N TYR A 61 18.14 -2.21 -28.27
CA TYR A 61 17.76 -1.01 -29.01
C TYR A 61 19.00 -0.34 -29.61
N GLY A 62 20.19 -0.62 -29.06
CA GLY A 62 21.45 -0.02 -29.46
C GLY A 62 21.44 1.48 -29.17
N GLY A 63 21.97 2.26 -30.11
CA GLY A 63 22.00 3.71 -29.99
C GLY A 63 20.69 4.39 -30.35
N VAL A 64 20.19 5.30 -29.52
CA VAL A 64 18.99 6.10 -29.81
C VAL A 64 19.34 7.59 -29.78
N ALA A 65 19.26 8.25 -30.94
CA ALA A 65 19.52 9.68 -31.07
C ALA A 65 18.49 10.52 -30.31
N ALA A 66 18.87 11.75 -29.96
CA ALA A 66 18.00 12.71 -29.30
C ALA A 66 16.71 12.94 -30.11
N GLY A 67 15.56 12.92 -29.44
CA GLY A 67 14.24 13.07 -30.06
C GLY A 67 13.80 11.90 -30.94
N LYS A 68 14.56 10.80 -31.01
CA LYS A 68 14.20 9.61 -31.79
C LYS A 68 13.63 8.50 -30.90
N SER A 69 12.87 7.62 -31.54
CA SER A 69 12.30 6.44 -30.91
C SER A 69 12.66 5.18 -31.67
N LYS A 70 12.79 4.07 -30.95
CA LYS A 70 12.94 2.72 -31.51
C LYS A 70 11.94 1.78 -30.86
N LYS A 71 11.48 0.77 -31.60
CA LYS A 71 10.54 -0.25 -31.11
C LYS A 71 11.12 -1.65 -31.24
N ARG A 72 10.86 -2.51 -30.25
CA ARG A 72 11.27 -3.92 -30.25
C ARG A 72 10.14 -4.82 -29.78
N LEU A 73 10.16 -6.06 -30.28
CA LEU A 73 9.13 -7.06 -30.03
C LEU A 73 9.46 -7.82 -28.75
N PHE A 74 8.49 -7.95 -27.87
CA PHE A 74 8.54 -8.80 -26.70
C PHE A 74 7.41 -9.83 -26.79
N SER A 75 7.62 -10.98 -26.19
CA SER A 75 6.68 -12.09 -26.27
C SER A 75 6.58 -12.80 -24.93
N ILE A 76 5.35 -12.98 -24.45
CA ILE A 76 5.03 -13.63 -23.17
C ILE A 76 3.89 -14.64 -23.33
N ILE A 77 3.77 -15.55 -22.38
CA ILE A 77 2.63 -16.45 -22.20
C ILE A 77 2.22 -16.38 -20.72
N PRO A 78 1.09 -15.76 -20.38
CA PRO A 78 0.54 -15.85 -19.03
C PRO A 78 0.02 -17.27 -18.78
N LYS A 79 0.34 -17.87 -17.63
CA LYS A 79 -0.10 -19.23 -17.28
C LYS A 79 -1.52 -19.27 -16.72
N GLU A 80 -1.92 -18.19 -16.06
CA GLU A 80 -3.18 -18.07 -15.33
C GLU A 80 -3.92 -16.78 -15.75
N GLU A 81 -5.20 -16.72 -15.42
CA GLU A 81 -6.02 -15.52 -15.60
C GLU A 81 -5.76 -14.53 -14.46
N GLY A 82 -5.69 -13.23 -14.78
CA GLY A 82 -5.43 -12.20 -13.79
C GLY A 82 -4.67 -10.99 -14.32
N ILE A 83 -4.34 -10.09 -13.40
CA ILE A 83 -3.55 -8.89 -13.68
C ILE A 83 -2.15 -9.12 -13.13
N PHE A 84 -1.16 -9.07 -14.01
CA PHE A 84 0.24 -9.24 -13.67
C PHE A 84 0.99 -7.93 -13.90
N LYS A 85 1.86 -7.56 -12.97
CA LYS A 85 2.73 -6.39 -13.10
C LYS A 85 4.11 -6.84 -13.57
N LEU A 86 4.50 -6.42 -14.76
CA LEU A 86 5.85 -6.56 -15.29
C LEU A 86 6.63 -5.28 -15.02
N THR A 87 7.95 -5.39 -15.00
CA THR A 87 8.88 -4.27 -14.91
C THR A 87 9.76 -4.29 -16.14
N ALA A 88 9.70 -3.24 -16.96
CA ALA A 88 10.65 -3.00 -18.04
C ALA A 88 11.83 -2.20 -17.49
N ALA A 89 12.96 -2.87 -17.30
CA ALA A 89 14.23 -2.27 -16.90
C ALA A 89 15.04 -1.89 -18.15
N LEU A 90 15.22 -0.59 -18.36
CA LEU A 90 16.15 -0.04 -19.34
C LEU A 90 17.53 0.13 -18.70
N SER A 91 18.55 -0.43 -19.35
CA SER A 91 19.96 -0.20 -19.03
C SER A 91 20.68 0.40 -20.23
N SER A 92 21.58 1.36 -19.97
CA SER A 92 22.42 2.03 -20.97
C SER A 92 23.78 2.38 -20.34
N LYS A 93 24.82 2.56 -21.17
CA LYS A 93 26.15 2.95 -20.70
C LYS A 93 26.18 4.34 -20.06
N SER A 94 25.30 5.25 -20.48
CA SER A 94 25.34 6.66 -20.07
C SER A 94 24.26 7.05 -19.07
N GLN A 95 23.38 6.14 -18.67
CA GLN A 95 22.26 6.42 -17.79
C GLN A 95 22.06 5.34 -16.73
N PRO A 96 21.57 5.69 -15.53
CA PRO A 96 21.19 4.70 -14.53
C PRO A 96 20.06 3.80 -15.05
N ILE A 97 19.88 2.64 -14.42
CA ILE A 97 18.82 1.71 -14.78
C ILE A 97 17.47 2.35 -14.49
N ILE A 98 16.59 2.40 -15.48
CA ILE A 98 15.23 2.96 -15.37
C ILE A 98 14.24 1.81 -15.40
N SER A 99 13.39 1.71 -14.38
CA SER A 99 12.39 0.64 -14.25
C SER A 99 10.98 1.21 -14.44
N VAL A 100 10.28 0.74 -15.47
CA VAL A 100 8.91 1.17 -15.78
C VAL A 100 7.95 -0.01 -15.59
N PRO A 101 6.91 0.11 -14.75
CA PRO A 101 5.91 -0.93 -14.59
C PRO A 101 5.02 -1.03 -15.83
N ILE A 102 4.67 -2.25 -16.23
CA ILE A 102 3.78 -2.57 -17.34
C ILE A 102 2.74 -3.56 -16.83
N GLU A 103 1.45 -3.24 -17.00
CA GLU A 103 0.37 -4.14 -16.62
C GLU A 103 0.05 -5.13 -17.74
N VAL A 104 -0.15 -6.40 -17.38
CA VAL A 104 -0.59 -7.47 -18.29
C VAL A 104 -1.92 -7.99 -17.78
N ARG A 105 -2.95 -7.94 -18.62
CA ARG A 105 -4.30 -8.44 -18.31
C ARG A 105 -4.52 -9.73 -19.08
N ALA A 106 -4.54 -10.86 -18.38
CA ALA A 106 -4.77 -12.17 -18.99
C ALA A 106 -6.22 -12.64 -18.73
N GLY A 107 -7.01 -12.78 -19.80
CA GLY A 107 -8.41 -13.20 -19.73
C GLY A 107 -9.40 -12.03 -19.66
N ASN A 108 -10.67 -12.33 -19.40
CA ASN A 108 -11.74 -11.35 -19.25
C ASN A 108 -11.71 -10.72 -17.85
N VAL A 109 -10.59 -10.08 -17.50
CA VAL A 109 -10.50 -9.37 -16.24
C VAL A 109 -11.20 -8.03 -16.42
N ALA A 110 -12.46 -7.95 -15.98
CA ALA A 110 -13.12 -6.67 -15.77
C ALA A 110 -12.23 -5.84 -14.84
N ILE A 111 -11.90 -4.63 -15.26
CA ILE A 111 -11.22 -3.64 -14.44
C ILE A 111 -12.24 -3.26 -13.37
N VAL A 112 -12.39 -4.06 -12.31
CA VAL A 112 -13.05 -3.59 -11.12
C VAL A 112 -12.11 -2.52 -10.60
N GLN A 113 -12.44 -1.25 -10.83
CA GLN A 113 -11.77 -0.12 -10.22
C GLN A 113 -11.91 -0.28 -8.70
N LYS A 114 -11.00 -1.05 -8.10
CA LYS A 114 -10.85 -1.09 -6.66
C LYS A 114 -9.84 -0.01 -6.34
N VAL A 115 -10.36 1.20 -6.14
CA VAL A 115 -9.73 2.16 -5.25
C VAL A 115 -9.61 1.48 -3.90
N SER A 116 -8.44 0.94 -3.61
CA SER A 116 -7.95 0.72 -2.26
C SER A 116 -6.50 0.26 -2.40
N GLU A 117 -5.59 1.19 -2.14
CA GLU A 117 -4.24 0.89 -1.68
C GLU A 117 -4.25 -0.31 -0.72
N PRO A 118 -3.20 -1.16 -0.70
CA PRO A 118 -2.95 -2.01 0.45
C PRO A 118 -2.47 -1.10 1.58
N THR A 119 -3.38 -0.38 2.23
CA THR A 119 -3.13 0.11 3.57
C THR A 119 -3.01 -1.15 4.42
N MET A 120 -1.79 -1.42 4.86
CA MET A 120 -1.50 -2.44 5.87
C MET A 120 -2.57 -2.39 6.96
N GLU A 121 -3.15 -3.55 7.22
CA GLU A 121 -4.04 -3.82 8.34
C GLU A 121 -3.23 -3.67 9.65
N ALA A 122 -2.94 -2.43 10.05
CA ALA A 122 -2.62 -2.09 11.41
C ALA A 122 -3.95 -1.79 12.10
N SER A 123 -4.46 -2.78 12.82
CA SER A 123 -5.57 -2.67 13.76
C SER A 123 -5.31 -1.50 14.71
N THR A 124 -5.83 -0.32 14.36
CA THR A 124 -5.75 0.87 15.20
C THR A 124 -6.97 0.88 16.08
N LYS A 125 -6.88 0.05 17.13
CA LYS A 125 -7.51 0.35 18.42
C LYS A 125 -7.22 1.83 18.74
N THR A 126 -8.27 2.60 18.99
CA THR A 126 -8.24 4.01 19.39
C THR A 126 -7.12 4.27 20.41
N LEU A 127 -5.99 4.77 19.91
CA LEU A 127 -4.76 4.96 20.66
C LEU A 127 -4.94 6.19 21.56
N LYS A 128 -5.47 5.98 22.77
CA LYS A 128 -5.50 7.04 23.78
C LYS A 128 -4.04 7.32 24.17
N LYS A 129 -3.57 8.53 23.94
CA LYS A 129 -2.25 8.96 24.40
C LYS A 129 -2.40 9.54 25.81
N VAL A 130 -1.55 9.12 26.74
CA VAL A 130 -1.51 9.63 28.11
C VAL A 130 -0.15 10.24 28.38
N ASN A 131 -0.05 11.16 29.33
CA ASN A 131 1.24 11.71 29.74
C ASN A 131 1.92 10.74 30.70
N CYS A 132 3.22 10.53 30.51
CA CYS A 132 4.03 9.75 31.43
C CYS A 132 4.05 10.44 32.81
N PRO A 133 3.78 9.73 33.92
CA PRO A 133 3.79 10.34 35.26
C PRO A 133 5.18 10.73 35.76
N PHE A 134 6.25 10.30 35.09
CA PHE A 134 7.64 10.56 35.50
C PHE A 134 8.31 11.67 34.70
N CYS A 135 8.13 11.70 33.38
CA CYS A 135 8.73 12.72 32.51
C CYS A 135 7.73 13.65 31.83
N HIS A 136 6.42 13.45 32.05
CA HIS A 136 5.32 14.21 31.44
C HIS A 136 5.22 14.13 29.90
N GLU A 137 6.06 13.32 29.25
CA GLU A 137 6.02 13.15 27.80
C GLU A 137 4.83 12.31 27.36
N LEU A 138 4.34 12.54 26.13
CA LEU A 138 3.19 11.82 25.57
C LEU A 138 3.58 10.39 25.19
N ILE A 139 2.86 9.44 25.78
CA ILE A 139 3.08 8.00 25.59
C ILE A 139 1.78 7.29 25.25
N ASP A 140 1.91 6.06 24.79
CA ASP A 140 0.77 5.18 24.57
C ASP A 140 0.14 4.73 25.89
N SER A 141 -1.19 4.65 25.97
CA SER A 141 -1.88 4.10 27.17
C SER A 141 -1.55 2.63 27.42
N ASP A 142 -1.12 1.89 26.40
CA ASP A 142 -0.79 0.47 26.49
C ASP A 142 0.73 0.24 26.65
N ALA A 143 1.55 1.30 26.69
CA ALA A 143 3.00 1.16 26.83
C ALA A 143 3.40 0.77 28.26
N SER A 144 4.02 -0.40 28.41
CA SER A 144 4.59 -0.88 29.67
C SER A 144 5.75 -0.02 30.19
N PHE A 145 6.47 0.65 29.28
CA PHE A 145 7.66 1.47 29.59
C PHE A 145 7.63 2.78 28.80
N CYS A 146 8.13 3.86 29.41
CA CYS A 146 8.28 5.13 28.71
C CYS A 146 9.48 5.07 27.74
N PRO A 147 9.32 5.34 26.44
CA PRO A 147 10.44 5.37 25.51
C PRO A 147 11.38 6.57 25.76
N HIS A 148 10.93 7.58 26.49
CA HIS A 148 11.70 8.81 26.71
C HIS A 148 12.49 8.81 28.02
N CYS A 149 11.94 8.25 29.10
CA CYS A 149 12.64 8.19 30.40
C CYS A 149 12.96 6.77 30.88
N GLY A 150 12.51 5.72 30.17
CA GLY A 150 12.74 4.32 30.53
C GLY A 150 11.95 3.82 31.75
N SER A 151 11.11 4.65 32.37
CA SER A 151 10.35 4.27 33.58
C SER A 151 9.22 3.29 33.24
N ASN A 152 9.00 2.30 34.12
CA ASN A 152 7.89 1.33 34.01
C ASN A 152 6.58 1.97 34.47
N ILE A 153 5.55 1.90 33.63
CA ILE A 153 4.28 2.64 33.79
C ILE A 153 3.11 1.68 34.09
N GLN A 154 3.35 0.37 33.94
CA GLN A 154 2.36 -0.67 34.06
C GLN A 154 1.72 -0.74 35.45
N GLN A 155 2.46 -0.34 36.50
CA GLN A 155 1.99 -0.44 37.89
C GLN A 155 0.93 0.58 38.30
N LYS A 156 0.69 1.67 37.54
CA LYS A 156 -0.25 2.73 37.96
C LYS A 156 -1.55 2.81 37.15
N LEU A 157 -1.63 2.18 35.98
CA LEU A 157 -2.86 2.18 35.15
C LEU A 157 -3.85 1.06 35.50
N GLN A 158 -3.43 0.04 36.26
CA GLN A 158 -4.28 -1.08 36.66
C GLN A 158 -5.23 -0.75 37.82
N GLU A 159 -5.00 0.32 38.58
CA GLU A 159 -5.88 0.71 39.69
C GLU A 159 -7.17 1.44 39.25
N SER A 160 -7.26 1.85 37.98
CA SER A 160 -8.42 2.57 37.43
C SER A 160 -9.34 1.75 36.53
N LYS A 161 -9.12 0.42 36.44
CA LYS A 161 -9.87 -0.47 35.53
C LYS A 161 -10.82 -1.44 36.23
N ASP A 162 -11.15 -1.21 37.50
CA ASP A 162 -12.14 -2.00 38.23
C ASP A 162 -13.14 -1.10 38.98
N LYS A 163 -14.19 -0.70 38.24
CA LYS A 163 -15.58 -0.49 38.72
C LYS A 163 -16.38 0.20 37.62
N VAL A 164 -16.78 -0.55 36.60
CA VAL A 164 -18.06 -0.25 35.96
C VAL A 164 -19.13 -0.72 36.94
N LYS A 165 -19.36 0.08 37.99
CA LYS A 165 -20.60 0.01 38.76
C LYS A 165 -21.68 0.50 37.80
N GLU A 166 -22.42 -0.42 37.21
CA GLU A 166 -23.74 -0.09 36.67
C GLU A 166 -24.48 0.66 37.79
N THR A 167 -24.83 1.90 37.47
CA THR A 167 -25.60 2.80 38.32
C THR A 167 -26.85 3.14 37.53
N LYS A 168 -27.99 3.05 38.20
CA LYS A 168 -29.30 3.33 37.63
C LYS A 168 -29.83 4.63 38.21
N PHE A 169 -30.61 5.37 37.43
CA PHE A 169 -31.20 6.63 37.87
C PHE A 169 -32.64 6.39 38.35
N CYS A 170 -33.02 7.07 39.43
CA CYS A 170 -34.41 7.01 39.90
C CYS A 170 -35.33 7.69 38.89
N VAL A 171 -36.32 6.97 38.39
CA VAL A 171 -37.32 7.49 37.43
C VAL A 171 -38.12 8.69 37.95
N LYS A 172 -38.21 8.88 39.27
CA LYS A 172 -39.04 9.93 39.87
C LYS A 172 -38.27 11.20 40.24
N CYS A 173 -37.03 11.08 40.69
CA CYS A 173 -36.25 12.23 41.17
C CYS A 173 -34.88 12.38 40.47
N GLY A 174 -34.55 11.50 39.52
CA GLY A 174 -33.30 11.55 38.77
C GLY A 174 -32.04 11.23 39.59
N THR A 175 -32.18 10.83 40.85
CA THR A 175 -31.02 10.56 41.71
C THR A 175 -30.33 9.27 41.29
N GLU A 176 -29.01 9.33 41.18
CA GLU A 176 -28.11 8.20 40.92
C GLU A 176 -28.16 7.19 42.07
N LEU A 177 -28.39 5.92 41.72
CA LEU A 177 -28.52 4.82 42.65
C LEU A 177 -27.68 3.63 42.17
N PRO A 178 -27.13 2.83 43.08
CA PRO A 178 -26.44 1.60 42.70
C PRO A 178 -27.43 0.62 42.05
N SER A 179 -26.99 -0.17 41.06
CA SER A 179 -27.89 -1.08 40.34
C SER A 179 -28.65 -2.08 41.20
N ASP A 180 -28.12 -2.43 42.38
CA ASP A 180 -28.79 -3.33 43.33
C ASP A 180 -29.87 -2.65 44.20
N ALA A 181 -30.03 -1.32 44.12
CA ALA A 181 -30.99 -0.59 44.95
C ALA A 181 -32.44 -0.94 44.59
N LYS A 182 -33.17 -1.59 45.48
CA LYS A 182 -34.61 -1.91 45.32
C LYS A 182 -35.53 -0.71 45.59
N PHE A 183 -35.00 0.36 46.16
CA PHE A 183 -35.72 1.59 46.48
C PHE A 183 -34.77 2.79 46.43
N CYS A 184 -35.31 3.96 46.09
CA CYS A 184 -34.55 5.20 46.08
C CYS A 184 -34.31 5.70 47.51
N ALA A 185 -33.05 5.86 47.89
CA ALA A 185 -32.66 6.39 49.20
C ALA A 185 -33.08 7.86 49.42
N LYS A 186 -33.31 8.63 48.35
CA LYS A 186 -33.63 10.06 48.42
C LYS A 186 -35.13 10.35 48.44
N CYS A 187 -35.92 9.64 47.64
CA CYS A 187 -37.36 9.91 47.49
C CYS A 187 -38.26 8.74 47.94
N GLY A 188 -37.68 7.65 48.44
CA GLY A 188 -38.41 6.47 48.93
C GLY A 188 -39.14 5.66 47.86
N THR A 189 -39.00 6.02 46.57
CA THR A 189 -39.71 5.32 45.49
C THR A 189 -39.10 3.94 45.25
N LYS A 190 -39.93 2.90 45.30
CA LYS A 190 -39.52 1.51 45.02
C LYS A 190 -39.16 1.37 43.55
N LEU A 191 -37.93 0.93 43.28
CA LEU A 191 -37.45 0.65 41.93
C LEU A 191 -37.75 -0.82 41.64
N LYS A 192 -38.62 -1.09 40.65
CA LYS A 192 -38.86 -2.44 40.15
C LYS A 192 -37.70 -2.88 39.25
#